data_AF-A0A0F9AM71-F1
#
_entry.id   AF-A0A0F9AM71-F1
#
_cell.length_a   1.000
_cell.length_b   1.000
_cell.length_c   1.000
_cell.angle_alpha   90.00
_cell.angle_beta   90.00
_cell.angle_gamma   90.00
#
_symmetry.space_group_name_H-M   'P 1'
#
loop_
_entity.id
_entity.type
_entity.pdbx_description
1 polymer ?
#
loop_
_entity_poly.entity_id
_entity_poly.type
_entity_poly.pdbx_seq_one_letter_code
_entity_poly.pdbx_strand_id
1 'polypeptide(L)'
;MNHLETSERGFSFMIDGPLDMRYDPAQTLTARVIVNTWAVEELAALFREHGEGRGASRIARAIGQAHERYSPWSDARPASVRRER
;
A
#
# COMPACT_ATOMS: atom_id res chain seq x y z
N MET A 1 11.01 -12.41 17.67
CA MET A 1 9.68 -12.60 17.04
C MET A 1 9.70 -11.79 15.75
N ASN A 2 9.61 -12.44 14.60
CA ASN A 2 9.80 -11.81 13.28
C ASN A 2 8.49 -11.15 12.83
N HIS A 3 8.42 -9.82 12.78
CA HIS A 3 7.19 -9.06 12.43
C HIS A 3 6.68 -9.31 10.99
N LEU A 4 7.47 -10.01 10.17
CA LEU A 4 7.14 -10.35 8.78
C LEU A 4 6.16 -11.53 8.64
N GLU A 5 5.94 -12.30 9.72
CA GLU A 5 5.12 -13.53 9.70
C GLU A 5 3.67 -13.28 10.16
N THR A 6 3.34 -12.11 10.72
CA THR A 6 2.01 -11.84 11.26
C THR A 6 1.16 -11.06 10.26
N SER A 7 0.32 -11.78 9.52
CA SER A 7 -0.65 -11.25 8.53
C SER A 7 -1.55 -10.14 9.06
N GLU A 8 -1.70 -10.03 10.38
CA GLU A 8 -2.63 -9.13 11.07
C GLU A 8 -2.42 -7.63 10.79
N ARG A 9 -1.24 -7.22 10.30
CA ARG A 9 -0.96 -5.80 9.99
C ARG A 9 -0.57 -5.53 8.53
N GLY A 10 -0.69 -6.53 7.66
CA GLY A 10 -0.54 -6.35 6.22
C GLY A 10 0.88 -6.25 5.69
N PHE A 11 1.92 -6.53 6.49
CA PHE A 11 3.32 -6.49 6.02
C PHE A 11 3.67 -7.57 4.96
N SER A 12 2.86 -8.63 4.86
CA SER A 12 3.09 -9.69 3.88
C SER A 12 2.39 -9.39 2.55
N PHE A 13 3.13 -9.50 1.45
CA PHE A 13 2.55 -9.52 0.10
C PHE A 13 1.87 -10.86 -0.23
N MET A 14 2.20 -11.93 0.49
CA MET A 14 1.70 -13.28 0.20
C MET A 14 0.37 -13.54 0.89
N ILE A 15 0.22 -13.09 2.14
CA ILE A 15 -0.97 -13.35 2.95
C ILE A 15 -1.92 -12.15 2.87
N ASP A 16 -3.21 -12.41 2.67
CA ASP A 16 -4.22 -11.36 2.74
C ASP A 16 -4.28 -10.77 4.16
N GLY A 17 -4.51 -9.47 4.28
CA GLY A 17 -4.51 -8.76 5.55
C GLY A 17 -4.80 -7.27 5.37
N PRO A 18 -5.10 -6.55 6.47
CA PRO A 18 -5.43 -5.13 6.43
C PRO A 18 -4.26 -4.31 5.92
N LEU A 19 -4.51 -3.28 5.11
CA LEU A 19 -3.49 -2.36 4.60
C LEU A 19 -3.09 -1.35 5.69
N ASP A 20 -2.57 -1.86 6.80
CA ASP A 20 -2.19 -1.08 7.97
C ASP A 20 -0.71 -0.64 7.88
N MET A 21 0.22 -1.60 7.85
CA MET A 21 1.68 -1.42 7.78
C MET A 21 2.31 -0.59 8.91
N ARG A 22 1.59 -0.26 10.00
CA ARG A 22 2.19 0.44 11.15
C ARG A 22 3.05 -0.49 11.99
N TYR A 23 4.24 -0.02 12.37
CA TYR A 23 5.06 -0.68 13.39
C TYR A 23 4.51 -0.44 14.81
N ASP A 24 4.04 0.78 15.07
CA ASP A 24 3.42 1.18 16.34
C ASP A 24 1.90 1.37 16.16
N PRO A 25 1.05 0.56 16.84
CA PRO A 25 -0.40 0.67 16.73
C PRO A 25 -0.98 1.97 17.29
N ALA A 26 -0.21 2.75 18.06
CA ALA A 26 -0.63 4.06 18.56
C ALA A 26 -0.60 5.16 17.47
N GLN A 27 0.12 4.95 16.36
CA GLN A 27 0.17 5.91 15.26
C GLN A 27 -1.15 5.95 14.50
N THR A 28 -1.65 7.11 14.10
CA THR A 28 -2.94 7.20 13.41
C THR A 28 -2.85 6.97 11.89
N LEU A 29 -1.66 7.17 11.31
CA LEU A 29 -1.43 7.08 9.88
C LEU A 29 -1.20 5.63 9.45
N THR A 30 -2.10 5.09 8.61
CA THR A 30 -1.97 3.75 8.02
C THR A 30 -1.57 3.83 6.55
N ALA A 31 -0.99 2.76 6.01
CA ALA A 31 -0.71 2.65 4.58
C ALA A 31 -1.97 2.87 3.73
N ARG A 32 -3.14 2.39 4.20
CA ARG A 32 -4.43 2.66 3.57
C ARG A 32 -4.74 4.14 3.44
N VAL A 33 -4.54 4.92 4.50
CA VAL A 33 -4.78 6.37 4.45
C VAL A 33 -3.84 7.00 3.42
N ILE A 34 -2.56 6.64 3.45
CA ILE A 34 -1.56 7.18 2.51
C ILE A 34 -1.98 6.92 1.06
N VAL A 35 -2.25 5.67 0.67
CA VAL A 35 -2.54 5.34 -0.75
C VAL A 35 -3.89 5.86 -1.25
N ASN A 36 -4.84 6.10 -0.36
CA ASN A 36 -6.18 6.61 -0.73
C ASN A 36 -6.27 8.13 -0.75
N THR A 37 -5.42 8.84 0.00
CA THR A 37 -5.60 10.29 0.24
C THR A 37 -4.45 11.16 -0.25
N TRP A 38 -3.24 10.62 -0.40
CA TRP A 38 -2.10 11.40 -0.85
C TRP A 38 -2.10 11.54 -2.37
N ALA A 39 -1.55 12.66 -2.85
CA ALA A 39 -1.37 12.90 -4.28
C ALA A 39 -0.34 11.94 -4.88
N VAL A 40 -0.46 11.68 -6.18
CA VAL A 40 0.46 10.79 -6.91
C VAL A 40 1.91 11.27 -6.80
N GLU A 41 2.12 12.59 -6.77
CA GLU A 41 3.43 13.22 -6.62
C GLU A 41 4.04 12.95 -5.25
N GLU A 42 3.22 13.00 -4.19
CA GLU A 42 3.62 12.71 -2.81
C GLU A 42 3.96 11.23 -2.64
N LEU A 43 3.13 10.34 -3.19
CA LEU A 43 3.42 8.90 -3.23
C LEU A 43 4.72 8.61 -3.98
N ALA A 44 4.94 9.28 -5.11
CA ALA A 44 6.17 9.12 -5.88
C ALA A 44 7.39 9.62 -5.11
N ALA A 45 7.26 10.70 -4.32
CA ALA A 45 8.34 11.16 -3.43
C ALA A 45 8.62 10.15 -2.32
N LEU A 46 7.57 9.68 -1.64
CA LEU A 46 7.65 8.66 -0.58
C LEU A 46 8.38 7.39 -1.07
N PHE A 47 8.01 6.86 -2.25
CA PHE A 47 8.65 5.67 -2.81
C PHE A 47 10.07 5.92 -3.34
N ARG A 48 10.41 7.16 -3.72
CA ARG A 48 11.79 7.51 -4.09
C ARG A 48 12.69 7.58 -2.86
N GLU A 49 12.18 8.12 -1.76
CA GLU A 49 12.92 8.32 -0.52
C GLU A 49 13.13 7.01 0.24
N HIS A 50 12.11 6.16 0.31
CA HIS A 50 12.13 4.94 1.14
C HIS A 50 12.15 3.63 0.34
N GLY A 51 12.09 3.68 -1.00
CA GLY A 51 12.11 2.51 -1.88
C GLY A 51 13.26 2.53 -2.88
N GLU A 52 13.28 1.55 -3.80
CA GLU A 52 14.42 1.36 -4.73
C GLU A 52 14.45 2.31 -5.95
N GLY A 53 13.88 3.52 -5.85
CA GLY A 53 14.11 4.68 -6.73
C GLY A 53 13.67 4.59 -8.21
N ARG A 54 13.89 3.46 -8.89
CA ARG A 54 13.67 3.27 -10.35
C ARG A 54 12.21 3.03 -10.73
N GLY A 55 11.40 2.59 -9.77
CA GLY A 55 9.97 2.25 -9.98
C GLY A 55 8.98 3.24 -9.39
N ALA A 56 9.43 4.19 -8.57
CA ALA A 56 8.57 5.01 -7.71
C ALA A 56 7.45 5.73 -8.45
N SER A 57 7.79 6.47 -9.52
CA SER A 57 6.79 7.20 -10.33
C SER A 57 5.80 6.28 -11.05
N ARG A 58 6.26 5.08 -11.45
CA ARG A 58 5.38 4.09 -12.12
C ARG A 58 4.40 3.48 -11.11
N ILE A 59 4.86 3.15 -9.92
CA ILE A 59 4.04 2.59 -8.85
C ILE A 59 2.99 3.61 -8.39
N ALA A 60 3.40 4.84 -8.12
CA ALA A 60 2.48 5.91 -7.70
C ALA A 60 1.37 6.17 -8.73
N ARG A 61 1.72 6.22 -10.02
CA ARG A 61 0.72 6.35 -11.10
C ARG A 61 -0.23 5.16 -11.16
N ALA A 62 0.28 3.94 -10.99
CA ALA A 62 -0.56 2.74 -10.99
C ALA A 62 -1.55 2.74 -9.81
N ILE A 63 -1.13 3.22 -8.64
CA ILE A 63 -2.00 3.37 -7.46
C ILE A 63 -3.11 4.39 -7.75
N GLY A 64 -2.76 5.56 -8.29
CA GLY A 64 -3.74 6.60 -8.65
C GLY A 64 -4.77 6.11 -9.69
N GLN A 65 -4.31 5.47 -10.76
CA GLN A 65 -5.20 4.90 -11.79
C GLN A 65 -6.12 3.80 -11.23
N ALA A 66 -5.59 2.97 -10.33
CA ALA A 66 -6.39 1.94 -9.69
C ALA A 66 -7.40 2.54 -8.71
N HIS A 67 -7.11 3.67 -8.06
CA HIS A 67 -8.06 4.40 -7.22
C HIS A 67 -9.25 4.96 -8.01
N GLU A 68 -9.02 5.45 -9.24
CA GLU A 68 -10.10 5.89 -10.13
C GLU A 68 -11.02 4.73 -10.56
N ARG A 69 -10.45 3.52 -10.69
CA ARG A 69 -11.14 2.35 -11.23
C ARG A 69 -11.82 1.49 -10.15
N TYR A 70 -11.20 1.39 -8.99
CA TYR A 70 -11.66 0.58 -7.88
C TYR A 70 -11.80 1.53 -6.69
N SER A 71 -13.05 1.70 -6.22
CA SER A 71 -13.42 2.43 -4.99
C SER A 71 -12.36 2.26 -3.88
N PRO A 72 -12.16 3.24 -2.98
CA PRO A 72 -10.95 3.36 -2.15
C PRO A 72 -10.49 2.04 -1.56
N TRP A 73 -9.17 1.83 -1.61
CA TRP A 73 -8.50 0.63 -1.14
C TRP A 73 -8.94 0.33 0.30
N SER A 74 -9.70 -0.75 0.49
CA SER A 74 -10.22 -1.15 1.80
C SER A 74 -9.17 -1.95 2.59
N ASP A 75 -9.53 -2.42 3.80
CA ASP A 75 -8.68 -3.39 4.52
C ASP A 75 -8.59 -4.74 3.78
N ALA A 76 -9.53 -5.03 2.88
CA ALA A 76 -9.43 -6.14 1.96
C ALA A 76 -8.75 -5.68 0.66
N ARG A 77 -7.81 -6.50 0.15
CA ARG A 77 -7.23 -6.28 -1.18
C ARG A 77 -8.36 -6.11 -2.20
N PRO A 78 -8.34 -5.10 -3.08
CA PRO A 78 -9.31 -5.04 -4.16
C PRO A 78 -9.16 -6.30 -5.01
N ALA A 79 -10.30 -6.93 -5.32
CA ALA A 79 -10.38 -8.21 -6.03
C ALA A 79 -9.61 -8.23 -7.37
N SER A 80 -9.31 -7.04 -7.92
CA SER A 80 -8.61 -6.81 -9.17
C SER A 80 -7.08 -6.89 -9.12
N VAL A 81 -6.45 -6.98 -7.93
CA VAL A 81 -4.99 -7.18 -7.79
C VAL A 81 -4.65 -8.65 -7.58
N ARG A 82 -5.45 -9.56 -8.15
CA ARG A 82 -4.98 -10.92 -8.42
C ARG A 82 -4.34 -10.89 -9.80
N ARG A 83 -3.01 -10.98 -9.84
CA ARG A 83 -2.30 -11.29 -11.08
C ARG A 83 -2.86 -12.62 -11.60
N GLU A 84 -3.65 -12.55 -12.66
CA GLU A 84 -3.87 -13.70 -13.54
C GLU A 84 -2.47 -14.17 -14.00
N ARG A 85 -2.26 -15.48 -13.95
CA ARG A 85 -1.01 -16.13 -14.37
C ARG A 85 -0.76 -15.90 -15.85
#